data_AF-A0AAD8GCS7-F1
#
_entry.id   AF-A0AAD8GCS7-F1
#
_cell.length_a   1.000
_cell.length_b   1.000
_cell.length_c   1.000
_cell.angle_alpha   90.00
_cell.angle_beta   90.00
_cell.angle_gamma   90.00
#
_symmetry.space_group_name_H-M   'P 1'
#
loop_
_entity.id
_entity.type
_entity.pdbx_description
1 polymer ?
#
loop_
_entity_poly.entity_id
_entity_poly.type
_entity_poly.pdbx_seq_one_letter_code
_entity_poly.pdbx_strand_id
1 'polypeptide(L)'
;MNLTNCTAPEPSVAHQTKTGTEKMLIAVTLGILTFLTTLLNFAVIAAICTTKKLHQPANYLICSLALTDFLVSTLVMPLSIVYIVMEKWSLGYIICEVWLTVDMTCCTCSILHLCVIALDRYWAITNAIEYARKRTAKRAAVMIAAVWAISVFISMPPLFWRHSYSTNHLTHCIIEHSHIVYTVYSTFGAFYIPLTLILILYYRIYHAAKHLYQKRGSSRHLSNRNTDSQSSFTNCKLSQTFCMSDFSTSDPTMELDKTNVTVRVPPFETVTELSCERQQLSSSRERKAARILGLILGAFVVSWLPFFIKELLVGLQLLTASPEVSDFLTWLGYANSLVNPLLYTSFNEDFKSAFKKLVRSKEHS
;
A
#
# COMPACT_ATOMS: atom_id res chain seq x y z
N MET A 1 53.41 -48.48 9.05
CA MET A 1 52.36 -47.65 9.69
C MET A 1 51.39 -47.23 8.61
N ASN A 2 50.32 -47.98 8.41
CA ASN A 2 49.19 -47.61 7.55
C ASN A 2 48.14 -46.95 8.45
N LEU A 3 47.85 -45.67 8.24
CA LEU A 3 46.63 -45.06 8.79
C LEU A 3 45.56 -45.04 7.70
N THR A 4 44.45 -45.65 8.08
CA THR A 4 43.16 -45.79 7.41
C THR A 4 42.56 -44.44 7.05
N ASN A 5 42.35 -44.22 5.75
CA ASN A 5 41.48 -43.16 5.23
C ASN A 5 40.03 -43.68 5.28
N CYS A 6 39.30 -43.37 6.34
CA CYS A 6 37.85 -43.54 6.40
C CYS A 6 37.20 -42.26 5.88
N THR A 7 36.96 -42.17 4.58
CA THR A 7 35.97 -41.23 4.03
C THR A 7 34.59 -41.68 4.53
N ALA A 8 34.03 -40.92 5.46
CA ALA A 8 32.63 -41.03 5.83
C ALA A 8 31.77 -40.73 4.58
N PRO A 9 30.72 -41.52 4.30
CA PRO A 9 29.76 -41.14 3.27
C PRO A 9 29.06 -39.85 3.70
N GLU A 10 29.00 -38.88 2.80
CA GLU A 10 28.15 -37.69 2.97
C GLU A 10 26.73 -38.14 3.32
N PRO A 11 26.06 -37.53 4.31
CA PRO A 11 24.67 -37.84 4.58
C PRO A 11 23.86 -37.40 3.36
N SER A 12 23.44 -38.36 2.56
CA SER A 12 22.39 -38.16 1.56
C SER A 12 21.15 -37.67 2.31
N VAL A 13 20.88 -36.37 2.25
CA VAL A 13 19.60 -35.80 2.69
C VAL A 13 18.54 -36.44 1.80
N ALA A 14 17.89 -37.49 2.29
CA ALA A 14 16.80 -38.13 1.60
C ALA A 14 15.68 -37.09 1.47
N HIS A 15 15.47 -36.56 0.25
CA HIS A 15 14.30 -35.74 -0.04
C HIS A 15 13.06 -36.60 0.17
N GLN A 16 12.41 -36.40 1.30
CA GLN A 16 11.20 -37.13 1.66
C GLN A 16 10.07 -36.61 0.78
N THR A 17 9.65 -37.42 -0.20
CA THR A 17 8.58 -37.07 -1.13
C THR A 17 7.27 -36.89 -0.35
N LYS A 18 6.52 -35.83 -0.66
CA LYS A 18 5.24 -35.56 0.02
C LYS A 18 4.25 -36.71 -0.21
N THR A 19 3.57 -37.13 0.84
CA THR A 19 2.48 -38.13 0.76
C THR A 19 1.28 -37.58 -0.02
N GLY A 20 0.43 -38.47 -0.55
CA GLY A 20 -0.79 -38.05 -1.26
C GLY A 20 -1.72 -37.18 -0.40
N THR A 21 -1.83 -37.48 0.89
CA THR A 21 -2.63 -36.71 1.85
C THR A 21 -2.06 -35.31 2.08
N GLU A 22 -0.74 -35.17 2.24
CA GLU A 22 -0.08 -33.87 2.38
C GLU A 22 -0.26 -33.02 1.12
N LYS A 23 -0.10 -33.62 -0.07
CA LYS A 23 -0.34 -32.95 -1.35
C LYS A 23 -1.76 -32.42 -1.46
N MET A 24 -2.75 -33.25 -1.11
CA MET A 24 -4.15 -32.86 -1.13
C MET A 24 -4.44 -31.73 -0.12
N LEU A 25 -3.90 -31.82 1.10
CA LEU A 25 -4.05 -30.79 2.12
C LEU A 25 -3.47 -29.46 1.64
N ILE A 26 -2.23 -29.47 1.13
CA ILE A 26 -1.56 -28.29 0.57
C ILE A 26 -2.40 -27.69 -0.57
N ALA A 27 -2.81 -28.50 -1.54
CA ALA A 27 -3.58 -28.04 -2.69
C ALA A 27 -4.90 -27.38 -2.27
N VAL A 28 -5.62 -27.98 -1.32
CA VAL A 28 -6.90 -27.45 -0.83
C VAL A 28 -6.68 -26.16 -0.05
N THR A 29 -5.75 -26.14 0.91
CA THR A 29 -5.50 -24.96 1.74
C THR A 29 -5.02 -23.76 0.91
N LEU A 30 -4.04 -23.97 0.03
CA LEU A 30 -3.53 -22.92 -0.85
C LEU A 30 -4.54 -22.53 -1.93
N GLY A 31 -5.35 -23.48 -2.40
CA GLY A 31 -6.45 -23.24 -3.34
C GLY A 31 -7.54 -22.34 -2.74
N ILE A 32 -7.94 -22.58 -1.49
CA ILE A 32 -8.88 -21.72 -0.76
C ILE A 32 -8.29 -20.31 -0.61
N LEU A 33 -7.02 -20.20 -0.21
CA LEU A 33 -6.35 -18.90 -0.08
C LEU A 33 -6.32 -18.14 -1.40
N THR A 34 -6.01 -18.82 -2.49
CA THR A 34 -5.97 -18.26 -3.86
C THR A 34 -7.36 -17.80 -4.31
N PHE A 35 -8.39 -18.60 -4.05
CA PHE A 35 -9.78 -18.26 -4.38
C PHE A 35 -10.24 -17.02 -3.60
N LEU A 36 -10.00 -16.96 -2.29
CA LEU A 36 -10.36 -15.81 -1.47
C LEU A 36 -9.63 -14.53 -1.92
N THR A 37 -8.34 -14.65 -2.24
CA THR A 37 -7.54 -13.52 -2.75
C THR A 37 -8.11 -13.00 -4.06
N THR A 38 -8.46 -13.89 -4.98
CA THR A 38 -9.07 -13.55 -6.27
C THR A 38 -10.42 -12.84 -6.07
N LEU A 39 -11.29 -13.41 -5.23
CA LEU A 39 -12.63 -12.89 -4.97
C LEU A 39 -12.59 -11.50 -4.34
N LEU A 40 -11.75 -11.31 -3.31
CA LEU A 40 -11.68 -10.05 -2.57
C LEU A 40 -11.07 -8.92 -3.41
N ASN A 41 -10.00 -9.20 -4.15
CA ASN A 41 -9.40 -8.20 -5.05
C ASN A 41 -10.34 -7.84 -6.21
N PHE A 42 -11.02 -8.83 -6.80
CA PHE A 42 -12.05 -8.57 -7.81
C PHE A 42 -13.17 -7.69 -7.24
N ALA A 43 -13.64 -7.97 -6.02
CA ALA A 43 -14.69 -7.17 -5.40
C ALA A 43 -14.24 -5.74 -5.09
N VAL A 44 -12.97 -5.50 -4.73
CA VAL A 44 -12.40 -4.15 -4.59
C VAL A 44 -12.43 -3.41 -5.93
N ILE A 45 -11.96 -4.05 -7.02
CA ILE A 45 -11.99 -3.47 -8.37
C ILE A 45 -13.43 -3.14 -8.76
N ALA A 46 -14.34 -4.10 -8.64
CA ALA A 46 -15.75 -3.94 -8.98
C ALA A 46 -16.42 -2.82 -8.17
N ALA A 47 -16.14 -2.72 -6.86
CA ALA A 47 -16.68 -1.67 -6.01
C ALA A 47 -16.24 -0.27 -6.48
N ILE A 48 -14.96 -0.11 -6.82
CA ILE A 48 -14.44 1.17 -7.32
C ILE A 48 -15.04 1.52 -8.67
N CYS A 49 -15.13 0.56 -9.61
CA CYS A 49 -15.65 0.79 -10.96
C CYS A 49 -17.16 1.08 -10.99
N THR A 50 -17.93 0.48 -10.08
CA THR A 50 -19.40 0.63 -10.07
C THR A 50 -19.88 1.81 -9.22
N THR A 51 -19.11 2.22 -8.22
CA THR A 51 -19.53 3.25 -7.28
C THR A 51 -18.92 4.60 -7.63
N LYS A 52 -19.70 5.48 -8.28
CA LYS A 52 -19.26 6.85 -8.66
C LYS A 52 -18.63 7.66 -7.51
N LYS A 53 -19.12 7.48 -6.27
CA LYS A 53 -18.55 8.15 -5.07
C LYS A 53 -17.08 7.77 -4.82
N LEU A 54 -16.66 6.58 -5.25
CA LEU A 54 -15.30 6.07 -5.13
C LEU A 54 -14.39 6.51 -6.28
N HIS A 55 -14.86 7.23 -7.30
CA HIS A 55 -14.02 7.75 -8.40
C HIS A 55 -13.19 8.96 -7.96
N GLN A 56 -12.24 8.71 -7.07
CA GLN A 56 -11.26 9.68 -6.58
C GLN A 56 -9.86 9.26 -7.04
N PRO A 57 -8.94 10.18 -7.37
CA PRO A 57 -7.61 9.82 -7.88
C PRO A 57 -6.83 8.85 -6.97
N ALA A 58 -7.01 9.00 -5.65
CA ALA A 58 -6.44 8.09 -4.65
C ALA A 58 -6.92 6.65 -4.78
N ASN A 59 -8.19 6.45 -5.15
CA ASN A 59 -8.78 5.12 -5.27
C ASN A 59 -8.36 4.43 -6.57
N TYR A 60 -7.90 5.17 -7.59
CA TYR A 60 -7.30 4.55 -8.77
C TYR A 60 -5.97 3.86 -8.45
N LEU A 61 -5.19 4.40 -7.51
CA LEU A 61 -3.98 3.73 -7.01
C LEU A 61 -4.32 2.42 -6.28
N ILE A 62 -5.37 2.44 -5.45
CA ILE A 62 -5.88 1.24 -4.76
C ILE A 62 -6.42 0.22 -5.77
N CYS A 63 -7.12 0.68 -6.81
CA CYS A 63 -7.63 -0.19 -7.88
C CYS A 63 -6.49 -0.87 -8.64
N SER A 64 -5.43 -0.14 -8.98
CA SER A 64 -4.25 -0.72 -9.66
C SER A 64 -3.49 -1.71 -8.77
N LEU A 65 -3.41 -1.45 -7.47
CA LEU A 65 -2.87 -2.42 -6.52
C LEU A 65 -3.74 -3.68 -6.44
N ALA A 66 -5.07 -3.54 -6.33
CA ALA A 66 -5.99 -4.69 -6.34
C ALA A 66 -5.92 -5.48 -7.66
N LEU A 67 -5.72 -4.81 -8.80
CA LEU A 67 -5.45 -5.46 -10.08
C LEU A 67 -4.15 -6.27 -10.04
N THR A 68 -3.09 -5.70 -9.45
CA THR A 68 -1.81 -6.41 -9.30
C THR A 68 -1.97 -7.67 -8.45
N ASP A 69 -2.63 -7.55 -7.30
CA ASP A 69 -2.89 -8.68 -6.39
C ASP A 69 -3.83 -9.74 -7.01
N PHE A 70 -4.79 -9.31 -7.83
CA PHE A 70 -5.64 -10.22 -8.64
C PHE A 70 -4.82 -10.98 -9.69
N LEU A 71 -3.84 -10.33 -10.33
CA LEU A 71 -2.94 -11.00 -11.27
C LEU A 71 -2.04 -12.02 -10.57
N VAL A 72 -1.55 -11.74 -9.35
CA VAL A 72 -0.83 -12.72 -8.53
C VAL A 72 -1.70 -13.95 -8.27
N SER A 73 -2.94 -13.76 -7.82
CA SER A 73 -3.81 -14.89 -7.48
C SER A 73 -4.31 -15.69 -8.69
N THR A 74 -4.34 -15.11 -9.88
CA THR A 74 -4.83 -15.78 -11.10
C THR A 74 -3.71 -16.40 -11.94
N LEU A 75 -2.54 -15.76 -12.00
CA LEU A 75 -1.43 -16.17 -12.87
C LEU A 75 -0.26 -16.80 -12.11
N VAL A 76 -0.02 -16.41 -10.86
CA VAL A 76 1.18 -16.81 -10.10
C VAL A 76 0.86 -17.93 -9.12
N MET A 77 -0.13 -17.73 -8.24
CA MET A 77 -0.47 -18.70 -7.19
C MET A 77 -0.88 -20.07 -7.74
N PRO A 78 -1.71 -20.21 -8.80
CA PRO A 78 -2.10 -21.53 -9.30
C PRO A 78 -0.92 -22.33 -9.85
N LEU A 79 0.00 -21.67 -10.56
CA LEU A 79 1.22 -22.31 -11.06
C LEU A 79 2.16 -22.70 -9.91
N SER A 80 2.23 -21.89 -8.86
CA SER A 80 2.95 -22.24 -7.62
C SER A 80 2.36 -23.49 -6.94
N ILE A 81 1.03 -23.60 -6.83
CA ILE A 81 0.37 -24.81 -6.28
C ILE A 81 0.74 -26.04 -7.11
N VAL A 82 0.65 -25.94 -8.44
CA VAL A 82 1.01 -27.04 -9.34
C VAL A 82 2.47 -27.46 -9.12
N TYR A 83 3.40 -26.50 -9.05
CA TYR A 83 4.82 -26.76 -8.81
C TYR A 83 5.05 -27.49 -7.47
N ILE A 84 4.43 -27.01 -6.38
CA ILE A 84 4.60 -27.56 -5.02
C ILE A 84 4.01 -28.98 -4.90
N VAL A 85 2.89 -29.25 -5.57
CA VAL A 85 2.18 -30.54 -5.51
C VAL A 85 2.81 -31.58 -6.43
N MET A 86 3.25 -31.16 -7.62
CA MET A 86 3.94 -32.02 -8.57
C MET A 86 5.39 -32.33 -8.15
N GLU A 87 5.98 -31.50 -7.27
CA GLU A 87 7.39 -31.58 -6.83
C GLU A 87 8.41 -31.49 -7.99
N LYS A 88 7.94 -31.11 -9.18
CA LYS A 88 8.73 -30.91 -10.39
C LYS A 88 8.03 -29.93 -11.32
N TRP A 89 8.81 -29.23 -12.14
CA TRP A 89 8.30 -28.40 -13.21
C TRP A 89 8.17 -29.20 -14.51
N SER A 90 6.98 -29.21 -15.11
CA SER A 90 6.69 -29.95 -16.36
C SER A 90 6.09 -29.09 -17.47
N LEU A 91 5.85 -27.80 -17.22
CA LEU A 91 5.19 -26.89 -18.17
C LEU A 91 6.17 -26.28 -19.20
N GLY A 92 7.43 -26.72 -19.18
CA GLY A 92 8.46 -26.28 -20.11
C GLY A 92 9.10 -24.95 -19.74
N TYR A 93 10.20 -24.63 -20.42
CA TYR A 93 11.05 -23.48 -20.12
C TYR A 93 10.33 -22.13 -20.30
N ILE A 94 9.59 -21.96 -21.41
CA ILE A 94 8.92 -20.68 -21.71
C ILE A 94 7.89 -20.32 -20.64
N ILE A 95 7.09 -21.28 -20.17
CA ILE A 95 6.10 -21.03 -19.13
C ILE A 95 6.79 -20.73 -17.79
N CYS A 96 7.94 -21.36 -17.50
CA CYS A 96 8.72 -21.06 -16.30
C CYS A 96 9.21 -19.60 -16.31
N GLU A 97 9.81 -19.16 -17.42
CA GLU A 97 10.32 -17.79 -17.55
C GLU A 97 9.22 -16.75 -17.47
N VAL A 98 8.08 -16.99 -18.13
CA VAL A 98 6.92 -16.11 -18.04
C VAL A 98 6.38 -16.09 -16.61
N TRP A 99 6.25 -17.23 -15.94
CA TRP A 99 5.76 -17.31 -14.56
C TRP A 99 6.64 -16.53 -13.59
N LEU A 100 7.97 -16.74 -13.62
CA LEU A 100 8.92 -16.00 -12.77
C LEU A 100 8.95 -14.50 -13.08
N THR A 101 8.87 -14.12 -14.35
CA THR A 101 8.85 -12.70 -14.76
C THR A 101 7.56 -12.02 -14.30
N VAL A 102 6.42 -12.68 -14.45
CA VAL A 102 5.12 -12.18 -13.99
C VAL A 102 5.10 -12.07 -12.47
N ASP A 103 5.58 -13.09 -11.75
CA ASP A 103 5.69 -13.07 -10.30
C ASP A 103 6.53 -11.88 -9.81
N MET A 104 7.76 -11.75 -10.32
CA MET A 104 8.65 -10.66 -9.94
C MET A 104 8.07 -9.28 -10.28
N THR A 105 7.40 -9.15 -11.43
CA THR A 105 6.74 -7.90 -11.85
C THR A 105 5.58 -7.55 -10.95
N CYS A 106 4.68 -8.49 -10.67
CA CYS A 106 3.52 -8.25 -9.82
C CYS A 106 3.94 -7.92 -8.39
N CYS A 107 4.92 -8.65 -7.83
CA CYS A 107 5.46 -8.38 -6.51
C CYS A 107 6.07 -6.97 -6.44
N THR A 108 6.94 -6.62 -7.39
CA THR A 108 7.54 -5.27 -7.48
C THR A 108 6.47 -4.18 -7.65
N CYS A 109 5.47 -4.41 -8.50
CA CYS A 109 4.33 -3.52 -8.69
C CYS A 109 3.58 -3.28 -7.38
N SER A 110 3.27 -4.32 -6.61
CA SER A 110 2.54 -4.18 -5.34
C SER A 110 3.32 -3.31 -4.35
N ILE A 111 4.65 -3.46 -4.27
CA ILE A 111 5.52 -2.66 -3.40
C ILE A 111 5.54 -1.20 -3.82
N LEU A 112 5.75 -0.94 -5.10
CA LEU A 112 5.81 0.42 -5.64
C LEU A 112 4.45 1.13 -5.58
N HIS A 113 3.33 0.40 -5.73
CA HIS A 113 1.99 0.94 -5.48
C HIS A 113 1.83 1.36 -4.01
N LEU A 114 2.28 0.55 -3.04
CA LEU A 114 2.27 0.94 -1.62
C LEU A 114 3.12 2.19 -1.36
N CYS A 115 4.29 2.31 -2.01
CA CYS A 115 5.14 3.51 -1.93
C CYS A 115 4.41 4.74 -2.47
N VAL A 116 3.77 4.61 -3.63
CA VAL A 116 3.00 5.70 -4.28
C VAL A 116 1.77 6.08 -3.45
N ILE A 117 1.06 5.11 -2.87
CA ILE A 117 -0.06 5.38 -1.95
C ILE A 117 0.46 6.13 -0.71
N ALA A 118 1.60 5.74 -0.15
CA ALA A 118 2.23 6.45 0.96
C ALA A 118 2.63 7.88 0.57
N LEU A 119 3.19 8.11 -0.62
CA LEU A 119 3.50 9.45 -1.15
C LEU A 119 2.24 10.32 -1.30
N ASP A 120 1.17 9.78 -1.91
CA ASP A 120 -0.10 10.50 -2.04
C ASP A 120 -0.64 10.92 -0.66
N ARG A 121 -0.53 10.03 0.33
CA ARG A 121 -0.96 10.30 1.71
C ARG A 121 -0.06 11.32 2.39
N TYR A 122 1.25 11.24 2.21
CA TYR A 122 2.19 12.22 2.72
C TYR A 122 1.90 13.63 2.21
N TRP A 123 1.69 13.79 0.90
CA TRP A 123 1.36 15.09 0.31
C TRP A 123 -0.02 15.59 0.74
N ALA A 124 -1.00 14.70 0.89
CA ALA A 124 -2.32 15.07 1.39
C ALA A 124 -2.29 15.57 2.85
N ILE A 125 -1.37 15.06 3.69
CA ILE A 125 -1.24 15.47 5.10
C ILE A 125 -0.38 16.72 5.23
N THR A 126 0.77 16.78 4.55
CA THR A 126 1.73 17.88 4.71
C THR A 126 1.35 19.14 3.95
N ASN A 127 0.81 19.00 2.74
CA ASN A 127 0.49 20.09 1.84
C ASN A 127 -1.00 20.06 1.43
N ALA A 128 -1.90 19.87 2.39
CA ALA A 128 -3.31 19.55 2.15
C ALA A 128 -4.01 20.46 1.12
N ILE A 129 -3.87 21.79 1.22
CA ILE A 129 -4.57 22.76 0.36
C ILE A 129 -4.00 22.73 -1.08
N GLU A 130 -2.69 22.87 -1.22
CA GLU A 130 -2.02 22.91 -2.52
C GLU A 130 -2.10 21.55 -3.24
N TYR A 131 -1.99 20.46 -2.48
CA TYR A 131 -2.13 19.11 -3.01
C TYR A 131 -3.57 18.80 -3.44
N ALA A 132 -4.58 19.21 -2.67
CA ALA A 132 -5.98 19.02 -3.03
C ALA A 132 -6.32 19.64 -4.40
N ARG A 133 -5.74 20.82 -4.71
CA ARG A 133 -5.90 21.49 -6.01
C ARG A 133 -5.20 20.75 -7.16
N LYS A 134 -4.08 20.08 -6.88
CA LYS A 134 -3.25 19.36 -7.87
C LYS A 134 -3.63 17.89 -8.07
N ARG A 135 -4.53 17.34 -7.25
CA ARG A 135 -4.90 15.92 -7.26
C ARG A 135 -5.87 15.61 -8.40
N THR A 136 -5.33 15.21 -9.55
CA THR A 136 -6.09 14.89 -10.77
C THR A 136 -5.97 13.41 -11.16
N ALA A 137 -6.97 12.90 -11.90
CA ALA A 137 -6.94 11.54 -12.43
C ALA A 137 -5.76 11.30 -13.38
N LYS A 138 -5.40 12.30 -14.21
CA LYS A 138 -4.24 12.24 -15.11
C LYS A 138 -2.95 12.00 -14.35
N ARG A 139 -2.73 12.70 -13.22
CA ARG A 139 -1.53 12.50 -12.40
C ARG A 139 -1.51 11.10 -11.78
N ALA A 140 -2.64 10.60 -11.28
CA ALA A 140 -2.73 9.23 -10.77
C ALA A 140 -2.42 8.19 -11.86
N ALA A 141 -2.94 8.37 -13.08
CA ALA A 141 -2.64 7.49 -14.20
C ALA A 141 -1.15 7.48 -14.58
N VAL A 142 -0.49 8.66 -14.57
CA VAL A 142 0.97 8.75 -14.79
C VAL A 142 1.74 8.02 -13.70
N MET A 143 1.34 8.14 -12.43
CA MET A 143 1.97 7.42 -11.32
C MET A 143 1.81 5.90 -11.48
N ILE A 144 0.63 5.42 -11.87
CA ILE A 144 0.36 4.00 -12.14
C ILE A 144 1.24 3.50 -13.29
N ALA A 145 1.27 4.23 -14.42
CA ALA A 145 2.08 3.86 -15.57
C ALA A 145 3.58 3.78 -15.22
N ALA A 146 4.08 4.73 -14.42
CA ALA A 146 5.46 4.71 -13.94
C ALA A 146 5.75 3.49 -13.06
N VAL A 147 4.83 3.13 -12.15
CA VAL A 147 4.97 1.93 -11.31
C VAL A 147 5.08 0.67 -12.16
N TRP A 148 4.19 0.49 -13.14
CA TRP A 148 4.24 -0.66 -14.04
C TRP A 148 5.51 -0.69 -14.87
N ALA A 149 5.91 0.43 -15.46
CA ALA A 149 7.12 0.52 -16.28
C ALA A 149 8.39 0.20 -15.49
N ILE A 150 8.53 0.76 -14.28
CA ILE A 150 9.67 0.49 -13.39
C ILE A 150 9.68 -0.98 -12.97
N SER A 151 8.53 -1.54 -12.63
CA SER A 151 8.44 -2.94 -12.19
C SER A 151 8.83 -3.91 -13.30
N VAL A 152 8.30 -3.70 -14.51
CA VAL A 152 8.67 -4.49 -15.68
C VAL A 152 10.17 -4.39 -15.94
N PHE A 153 10.74 -3.18 -15.89
CA PHE A 153 12.18 -2.97 -16.08
C PHE A 153 13.04 -3.72 -15.04
N ILE A 154 12.66 -3.66 -13.76
CA ILE A 154 13.34 -4.39 -12.69
C ILE A 154 13.24 -5.92 -12.90
N SER A 155 12.13 -6.40 -13.44
CA SER A 155 11.88 -7.83 -13.68
C SER A 155 12.41 -8.38 -15.00
N MET A 156 13.04 -7.57 -15.86
CA MET A 156 13.59 -8.00 -17.15
C MET A 156 14.79 -8.97 -17.07
N PRO A 157 15.71 -8.88 -16.09
CA PRO A 157 16.96 -9.66 -16.15
C PRO A 157 16.86 -11.19 -16.14
N PRO A 158 15.86 -11.88 -15.55
CA PRO A 158 15.65 -13.31 -15.76
C PRO A 158 15.68 -13.71 -17.25
N LEU A 159 15.06 -12.89 -18.12
CA LEU A 159 14.94 -13.16 -19.56
C LEU A 159 16.27 -13.13 -20.32
N PHE A 160 17.25 -12.39 -19.82
CA PHE A 160 18.54 -12.19 -20.51
C PHE A 160 19.69 -12.95 -19.86
N TRP A 161 19.63 -13.12 -18.53
CA TRP A 161 20.73 -13.69 -17.76
C TRP A 161 20.70 -15.22 -17.70
N ARG A 162 19.53 -15.83 -17.91
CA ARG A 162 19.36 -17.29 -17.94
C ARG A 162 19.79 -17.94 -19.27
N HIS A 163 20.56 -17.25 -20.11
CA HIS A 163 20.87 -17.69 -21.47
C HIS A 163 21.97 -18.77 -21.58
N SER A 164 22.27 -19.52 -20.52
CA SER A 164 23.24 -20.60 -20.62
C SER A 164 22.93 -21.70 -19.62
N TYR A 165 22.22 -22.74 -20.07
CA TYR A 165 22.50 -24.16 -19.87
C TYR A 165 21.22 -25.00 -20.01
N SER A 166 21.27 -25.91 -20.98
CA SER A 166 20.41 -27.08 -21.18
C SER A 166 18.93 -26.87 -21.54
N THR A 167 18.66 -27.04 -22.84
CA THR A 167 17.34 -27.37 -23.41
C THR A 167 16.80 -28.75 -22.99
N ASN A 168 17.51 -29.51 -22.14
CA ASN A 168 17.11 -30.85 -21.74
C ASN A 168 16.75 -30.89 -20.25
N HIS A 169 15.45 -30.98 -20.01
CA HIS A 169 14.77 -31.30 -18.74
C HIS A 169 14.98 -30.29 -17.60
N LEU A 170 14.39 -29.10 -17.72
CA LEU A 170 14.18 -28.20 -16.59
C LEU A 170 13.23 -28.88 -15.57
N THR A 171 13.80 -29.53 -14.55
CA THR A 171 13.06 -30.22 -13.49
C THR A 171 12.56 -29.27 -12.40
N HIS A 172 13.20 -28.10 -12.25
CA HIS A 172 12.85 -27.07 -11.28
C HIS A 172 12.72 -25.71 -11.93
N CYS A 173 11.66 -24.98 -11.58
CA CYS A 173 11.46 -23.60 -12.01
C CYS A 173 11.67 -22.68 -10.80
N ILE A 174 12.92 -22.33 -10.57
CA ILE A 174 13.34 -21.45 -9.46
C ILE A 174 14.19 -20.30 -10.01
N ILE A 175 14.26 -19.22 -9.24
CA ILE A 175 15.17 -18.10 -9.48
C ILE A 175 16.60 -18.61 -9.27
N GLU A 176 17.41 -18.56 -10.33
CA GLU A 176 18.76 -19.07 -10.31
C GLU A 176 19.75 -17.96 -9.95
N HIS A 177 20.44 -18.12 -8.81
CA HIS A 177 21.45 -17.18 -8.32
C HIS A 177 22.82 -17.51 -8.91
N SER A 178 22.92 -17.55 -10.24
CA SER A 178 24.18 -17.89 -10.92
C SER A 178 25.26 -16.80 -10.75
N HIS A 179 24.84 -15.54 -10.57
CA HIS A 179 25.75 -14.41 -10.35
C HIS A 179 25.29 -13.54 -9.18
N ILE A 180 26.23 -13.23 -8.29
CA ILE A 180 26.00 -12.31 -7.16
C ILE A 180 25.43 -10.95 -7.60
N VAL A 181 25.83 -10.48 -8.78
CA VAL A 181 25.32 -9.23 -9.37
C VAL A 181 23.82 -9.30 -9.61
N TYR A 182 23.33 -10.44 -10.12
CA TYR A 182 21.92 -10.65 -10.35
C TYR A 182 21.15 -10.76 -9.03
N THR A 183 21.66 -11.50 -8.04
CA THR A 183 21.06 -11.57 -6.69
C THR A 183 20.93 -10.18 -6.07
N VAL A 184 22.00 -9.38 -6.09
CA VAL A 184 21.99 -8.03 -5.52
C VAL A 184 21.03 -7.13 -6.29
N TYR A 185 21.09 -7.12 -7.61
CA TYR A 185 20.21 -6.31 -8.44
C TYR A 185 18.72 -6.65 -8.19
N SER A 186 18.36 -7.93 -8.24
CA SER A 186 16.97 -8.39 -8.11
C SER A 186 16.42 -8.11 -6.71
N THR A 187 17.16 -8.47 -5.66
CA THR A 187 16.69 -8.27 -4.27
C THR A 187 16.66 -6.79 -3.87
N PHE A 188 17.69 -6.00 -4.19
CA PHE A 188 17.71 -4.58 -3.84
C PHE A 188 16.74 -3.76 -4.68
N GLY A 189 16.68 -4.01 -5.98
CA GLY A 189 15.78 -3.31 -6.90
C GLY A 189 14.32 -3.56 -6.58
N ALA A 190 13.93 -4.82 -6.37
CA ALA A 190 12.53 -5.17 -6.12
C ALA A 190 12.07 -4.87 -4.69
N PHE A 191 12.95 -4.98 -3.69
CA PHE A 191 12.53 -4.93 -2.29
C PHE A 191 13.29 -3.92 -1.43
N TYR A 192 14.61 -4.05 -1.25
CA TYR A 192 15.30 -3.27 -0.21
C TYR A 192 15.31 -1.76 -0.47
N ILE A 193 15.46 -1.32 -1.72
CA ILE A 193 15.40 0.10 -2.08
C ILE A 193 13.96 0.63 -1.89
N PRO A 194 12.92 0.03 -2.49
CA PRO A 194 11.53 0.43 -2.24
C PRO A 194 11.13 0.40 -0.76
N LEU A 195 11.55 -0.62 -0.01
CA LEU A 195 11.30 -0.75 1.43
C LEU A 195 11.91 0.42 2.20
N THR A 196 13.16 0.77 1.89
CA THR A 196 13.82 1.91 2.53
C THR A 196 13.07 3.21 2.26
N LEU A 197 12.64 3.42 1.01
CA LEU A 197 11.87 4.59 0.62
C LEU A 197 10.53 4.68 1.37
N ILE A 198 9.76 3.59 1.43
CA ILE A 198 8.46 3.58 2.13
C ILE A 198 8.63 3.79 3.64
N LEU A 199 9.67 3.23 4.26
CA LEU A 199 9.96 3.43 5.68
C LEU A 199 10.30 4.90 5.97
N ILE A 200 11.13 5.54 5.14
CA ILE A 200 11.44 6.98 5.26
C ILE A 200 10.17 7.82 5.11
N LEU A 201 9.35 7.54 4.10
CA LEU A 201 8.10 8.26 3.88
C LEU A 201 7.15 8.10 5.06
N TYR A 202 7.02 6.88 5.58
CA TYR A 202 6.16 6.60 6.71
C TYR A 202 6.65 7.28 7.98
N TYR A 203 7.95 7.27 8.26
CA TYR A 203 8.54 8.04 9.35
C TYR A 203 8.20 9.54 9.23
N ARG A 204 8.33 10.12 8.03
CA ARG A 204 7.95 11.52 7.78
C ARG A 204 6.45 11.77 7.95
N ILE A 205 5.59 10.85 7.51
CA ILE A 205 4.12 10.93 7.73
C ILE A 205 3.82 10.92 9.23
N TYR A 206 4.39 9.96 9.96
CA TYR A 206 4.18 9.82 11.40
C TYR A 206 4.64 11.08 12.14
N HIS A 207 5.82 11.59 11.83
CA HIS A 207 6.35 12.80 12.45
C HIS A 207 5.50 14.03 12.11
N ALA A 208 5.11 14.21 10.84
CA ALA A 208 4.23 15.30 10.42
C ALA A 208 2.87 15.24 11.15
N ALA A 209 2.27 14.05 11.26
CA ALA A 209 1.03 13.85 12.00
C ALA A 209 1.18 14.15 13.50
N LYS A 210 2.29 13.74 14.11
CA LYS A 210 2.60 14.02 15.53
C LYS A 210 2.78 15.52 15.78
N HIS A 211 3.50 16.22 14.91
CA HIS A 211 3.71 17.67 15.01
C HIS A 211 2.37 18.43 14.86
N LEU A 212 1.53 18.05 13.89
CA LEU A 212 0.19 18.61 13.73
C LEU A 212 -0.70 18.37 14.95
N TYR A 213 -0.53 17.24 15.64
CA TYR A 213 -1.25 16.94 16.87
C TYR A 213 -0.79 17.83 18.03
N GLN A 214 0.52 17.94 18.27
CA GLN A 214 1.07 18.76 19.36
C GLN A 214 0.70 20.24 19.20
N LYS A 215 0.83 20.80 17.99
CA LYS A 215 0.45 22.19 17.70
C LYS A 215 -1.03 22.46 18.00
N ARG A 216 -1.92 21.50 17.68
CA ARG A 216 -3.36 21.61 17.93
C ARG A 216 -3.75 21.35 19.38
N GLY A 217 -3.03 20.48 20.09
CA GLY A 217 -3.18 20.27 21.54
C GLY A 217 -2.84 21.52 22.35
N SER A 218 -1.72 22.17 22.03
CA SER A 218 -1.34 23.46 22.66
C SER A 218 -2.34 24.57 22.34
N SER A 219 -2.86 24.65 21.11
CA SER A 219 -3.87 25.66 20.75
C SER A 219 -5.20 25.47 21.48
N ARG A 220 -5.61 24.21 21.75
CA ARG A 220 -6.80 23.92 22.58
C ARG A 220 -6.60 24.33 24.04
N HIS A 221 -5.41 24.07 24.59
CA HIS A 221 -5.10 24.42 25.97
C HIS A 221 -5.01 25.94 26.19
N LEU A 222 -4.65 26.70 25.14
CA LEU A 222 -4.66 28.16 25.16
C LEU A 222 -6.08 28.75 24.99
N SER A 223 -6.92 28.12 24.16
CA SER A 223 -8.33 28.52 23.98
C SER A 223 -9.16 28.27 25.25
N ASN A 224 -8.98 27.13 25.93
CA ASN A 224 -9.70 26.81 27.16
C ASN A 224 -9.32 27.73 28.34
N ARG A 225 -8.09 28.26 28.32
CA ARG A 225 -7.59 29.19 29.34
C ARG A 225 -8.12 30.61 29.16
N ASN A 226 -8.48 30.98 27.93
CA ASN A 226 -9.14 32.26 27.64
C ASN A 226 -10.65 32.25 27.91
N THR A 227 -11.32 31.09 27.88
CA THR A 227 -12.73 30.96 28.29
C THR A 227 -12.91 31.03 29.82
N ASP A 228 -11.93 30.60 30.60
CA ASP A 228 -11.97 30.73 32.07
C ASP A 228 -11.56 32.14 32.57
N SER A 229 -11.11 33.01 31.66
CA SER A 229 -10.68 34.38 31.98
C SER A 229 -11.68 35.47 31.53
N GLN A 230 -12.82 35.11 30.94
CA GLN A 230 -13.86 36.05 30.49
C GLN A 230 -15.08 36.15 31.42
N SER A 231 -14.89 36.03 32.74
CA SER A 231 -15.89 36.48 33.72
C SER A 231 -15.59 37.88 34.30
N SER A 232 -14.55 38.57 33.82
CA SER A 232 -14.25 39.94 34.26
C SER A 232 -13.40 40.66 33.22
N PHE A 233 -14.03 41.38 32.29
CA PHE A 233 -13.69 42.74 31.87
C PHE A 233 -14.54 43.10 30.65
N THR A 234 -15.64 43.80 30.92
CA THR A 234 -16.29 44.70 29.98
C THR A 234 -15.28 45.75 29.48
N ASN A 235 -15.36 46.07 28.19
CA ASN A 235 -14.62 47.11 27.44
C ASN A 235 -13.13 46.83 27.14
N CYS A 236 -12.78 46.53 25.88
CA CYS A 236 -12.20 47.51 24.94
C CYS A 236 -11.50 46.83 23.73
N LYS A 237 -11.66 47.47 22.55
CA LYS A 237 -10.80 47.48 21.36
C LYS A 237 -10.73 46.25 20.43
N LEU A 238 -11.58 46.35 19.42
CA LEU A 238 -11.27 46.10 18.02
C LEU A 238 -9.89 46.71 17.64
N SER A 239 -8.96 45.86 17.20
CA SER A 239 -7.81 46.25 16.39
C SER A 239 -7.39 45.05 15.57
N GLN A 240 -7.92 44.96 14.35
CA GLN A 240 -7.21 44.29 13.28
C GLN A 240 -7.29 45.15 12.03
N THR A 241 -6.29 46.01 11.93
CA THR A 241 -5.91 46.82 10.78
C THR A 241 -5.41 45.89 9.68
N PHE A 242 -6.15 45.79 8.58
CA PHE A 242 -5.55 45.65 7.25
C PHE A 242 -6.56 46.11 6.19
N CYS A 243 -6.41 47.36 5.74
CA CYS A 243 -6.65 47.80 4.36
C CYS A 243 -5.97 49.16 4.20
N MET A 244 -4.92 49.19 3.38
CA MET A 244 -4.32 50.41 2.86
C MET A 244 -5.17 50.98 1.72
N SER A 245 -4.94 52.29 1.47
CA SER A 245 -5.33 53.16 0.35
C SER A 245 -6.75 53.74 0.37
N ASP A 246 -6.99 55.04 0.13
CA ASP A 246 -6.19 56.27 0.11
C ASP A 246 -7.16 57.48 0.14
N PHE A 247 -6.71 58.59 0.75
CA PHE A 247 -7.00 60.02 0.49
C PHE A 247 -8.36 60.50 -0.10
N SER A 248 -9.14 61.28 0.69
CA SER A 248 -9.25 62.76 0.61
C SER A 248 -10.64 63.34 1.02
N THR A 249 -10.58 64.21 2.03
CA THR A 249 -11.31 65.45 2.41
C THR A 249 -12.77 65.79 1.97
N SER A 250 -13.51 66.28 2.99
CA SER A 250 -14.49 67.40 3.08
C SER A 250 -16.03 67.21 2.89
N ASP A 251 -16.71 67.34 4.05
CA ASP A 251 -17.91 68.16 4.39
C ASP A 251 -19.36 67.79 4.00
N PRO A 252 -20.38 68.25 4.79
CA PRO A 252 -21.56 67.48 5.16
C PRO A 252 -22.87 68.00 4.55
N THR A 253 -23.86 67.13 4.35
CA THR A 253 -25.30 67.49 4.39
C THR A 253 -26.22 66.27 4.50
N MET A 254 -27.32 66.47 5.21
CA MET A 254 -28.47 65.58 5.45
C MET A 254 -28.99 64.86 4.20
N GLU A 255 -29.40 63.59 4.32
CA GLU A 255 -30.82 63.22 4.29
C GLU A 255 -31.08 61.73 4.60
N LEU A 256 -32.27 61.53 5.15
CA LEU A 256 -32.90 60.32 5.64
C LEU A 256 -33.35 59.43 4.49
N ASP A 257 -32.88 58.17 4.41
CA ASP A 257 -33.77 57.10 3.96
C ASP A 257 -33.43 55.75 4.61
N LYS A 258 -34.47 55.07 5.10
CA LYS A 258 -34.41 53.95 6.03
C LYS A 258 -34.84 52.68 5.31
N THR A 259 -34.02 52.16 4.40
CA THR A 259 -34.22 50.82 3.83
C THR A 259 -33.64 49.76 4.76
N ASN A 260 -34.51 49.17 5.60
CA ASN A 260 -34.19 47.99 6.41
C ASN A 260 -34.01 46.76 5.52
N VAL A 261 -32.81 46.56 4.98
CA VAL A 261 -32.40 45.24 4.45
C VAL A 261 -31.86 44.44 5.63
N THR A 262 -32.69 43.57 6.19
CA THR A 262 -32.27 42.56 7.17
C THR A 262 -31.41 41.51 6.47
N VAL A 263 -30.11 41.78 6.34
CA VAL A 263 -29.13 40.75 6.01
C VAL A 263 -29.06 39.79 7.19
N ARG A 264 -29.65 38.60 7.03
CA ARG A 264 -29.55 37.50 7.99
C ARG A 264 -28.12 36.94 7.94
N VAL A 265 -27.20 37.60 8.62
CA VAL A 265 -25.85 37.05 8.86
C VAL A 265 -26.02 35.89 9.85
N PRO A 266 -25.62 34.65 9.51
CA PRO A 266 -25.66 33.55 10.47
C PRO A 266 -24.75 33.90 11.66
N PRO A 267 -25.08 33.50 12.90
CA PRO A 267 -24.28 33.86 14.07
C PRO A 267 -22.85 33.35 13.89
N PHE A 268 -21.87 34.26 14.07
CA PHE A 268 -20.44 34.00 13.88
C PHE A 268 -19.94 32.84 14.77
N GLU A 269 -20.53 32.66 15.95
CA GLU A 269 -20.25 31.53 16.85
C GLU A 269 -20.62 30.19 16.23
N THR A 270 -21.78 30.09 15.59
CA THR A 270 -22.25 28.83 14.97
C THR A 270 -21.39 28.45 13.77
N VAL A 271 -20.91 29.43 12.98
CA VAL A 271 -20.01 29.18 11.84
C VAL A 271 -18.62 28.74 12.33
N THR A 272 -18.13 29.34 13.42
CA THR A 272 -16.84 29.00 14.02
C THR A 272 -16.87 27.61 14.66
N GLU A 273 -17.92 27.28 15.40
CA GLU A 273 -18.14 25.94 15.97
C GLU A 273 -18.28 24.86 14.89
N LEU A 274 -19.09 25.08 13.84
CA LEU A 274 -19.23 24.13 12.73
C LEU A 274 -17.90 23.92 11.98
N SER A 275 -17.11 24.98 11.82
CA SER A 275 -15.80 24.93 11.17
C SER A 275 -14.77 24.18 12.04
N CYS A 276 -14.82 24.36 13.36
CA CYS A 276 -13.98 23.67 14.33
C CYS A 276 -14.35 22.19 14.43
N GLU A 277 -15.65 21.83 14.50
CA GLU A 277 -16.11 20.44 14.46
C GLU A 277 -15.74 19.74 13.15
N ARG A 278 -15.92 20.39 11.98
CA ARG A 278 -15.46 19.86 10.68
C ARG A 278 -13.95 19.62 10.67
N GLN A 279 -13.17 20.55 11.23
CA GLN A 279 -11.71 20.40 11.35
C GLN A 279 -11.34 19.26 12.32
N GLN A 280 -12.06 19.07 13.43
CA GLN A 280 -11.84 17.96 14.37
C GLN A 280 -12.23 16.59 13.77
N LEU A 281 -13.33 16.51 13.04
CA LEU A 281 -13.76 15.33 12.29
C LEU A 281 -12.76 14.98 11.19
N SER A 282 -12.21 15.97 10.48
CA SER A 282 -11.13 15.74 9.49
C SER A 282 -9.83 15.24 10.14
N SER A 283 -9.41 15.83 11.27
CA SER A 283 -8.18 15.46 11.98
C SER A 283 -8.22 14.06 12.64
N SER A 284 -9.39 13.64 13.14
CA SER A 284 -9.57 12.29 13.69
C SER A 284 -9.60 11.22 12.59
N ARG A 285 -10.21 11.53 11.43
CA ARG A 285 -10.18 10.69 10.22
C ARG A 285 -8.76 10.54 9.65
N GLU A 286 -7.98 11.63 9.63
CA GLU A 286 -6.57 11.62 9.20
C GLU A 286 -5.69 10.73 10.09
N ARG A 287 -5.92 10.72 11.41
CA ARG A 287 -5.19 9.85 12.36
C ARG A 287 -5.51 8.37 12.17
N LYS A 288 -6.79 8.04 11.97
CA LYS A 288 -7.20 6.67 11.64
C LYS A 288 -6.49 6.24 10.36
N ALA A 289 -6.51 7.08 9.31
CA ALA A 289 -5.84 6.81 8.04
C ALA A 289 -4.32 6.55 8.19
N ALA A 290 -3.60 7.36 8.98
CA ALA A 290 -2.17 7.15 9.21
C ALA A 290 -1.87 5.82 9.92
N ARG A 291 -2.66 5.47 10.95
CA ARG A 291 -2.53 4.18 11.65
C ARG A 291 -2.75 2.99 10.70
N ILE A 292 -3.74 3.09 9.82
CA ILE A 292 -4.07 2.04 8.84
C ILE A 292 -2.92 1.85 7.86
N LEU A 293 -2.34 2.94 7.35
CA LEU A 293 -1.15 2.86 6.49
C LEU A 293 0.03 2.18 7.19
N GLY A 294 0.19 2.41 8.50
CA GLY A 294 1.19 1.70 9.31
C GLY A 294 0.94 0.22 9.45
N LEU A 295 -0.32 -0.18 9.60
CA LEU A 295 -0.70 -1.60 9.63
C LEU A 295 -0.49 -2.26 8.27
N ILE A 296 -0.84 -1.58 7.17
CA ILE A 296 -0.59 -2.06 5.80
C ILE A 296 0.92 -2.27 5.59
N LEU A 297 1.75 -1.28 5.96
CA LEU A 297 3.20 -1.39 5.85
C LEU A 297 3.77 -2.50 6.73
N GLY A 298 3.32 -2.60 7.99
CA GLY A 298 3.78 -3.63 8.91
C GLY A 298 3.46 -5.04 8.40
N ALA A 299 2.24 -5.27 7.92
CA ALA A 299 1.85 -6.53 7.30
C ALA A 299 2.73 -6.87 6.09
N PHE A 300 2.96 -5.89 5.21
CA PHE A 300 3.84 -6.05 4.06
C PHE A 300 5.26 -6.47 4.45
N VAL A 301 5.87 -5.79 5.43
CA VAL A 301 7.23 -6.13 5.89
C VAL A 301 7.29 -7.52 6.48
N VAL A 302 6.33 -7.89 7.34
CA VAL A 302 6.27 -9.23 7.95
C VAL A 302 6.10 -10.32 6.88
N SER A 303 5.32 -10.06 5.84
CA SER A 303 5.10 -11.01 4.76
C SER A 303 6.31 -11.22 3.85
N TRP A 304 7.00 -10.14 3.48
CA TRP A 304 8.03 -10.20 2.42
C TRP A 304 9.47 -10.19 2.92
N LEU A 305 9.77 -9.53 4.04
CA LEU A 305 11.14 -9.42 4.54
C LEU A 305 11.80 -10.80 4.76
N PRO A 306 11.13 -11.81 5.34
CA PRO A 306 11.73 -13.13 5.52
C PRO A 306 12.17 -13.78 4.19
N PHE A 307 11.34 -13.68 3.16
CA PHE A 307 11.65 -14.20 1.82
C PHE A 307 12.88 -13.52 1.22
N PHE A 308 12.92 -12.18 1.22
CA PHE A 308 14.05 -11.45 0.62
C PHE A 308 15.35 -11.64 1.39
N ILE A 309 15.31 -11.78 2.72
CA ILE A 309 16.48 -12.18 3.52
C ILE A 309 16.97 -13.55 3.06
N LYS A 310 16.07 -14.53 2.91
CA LYS A 310 16.43 -15.86 2.43
C LYS A 310 17.05 -15.82 1.03
N GLU A 311 16.44 -15.12 0.07
CA GLU A 311 16.97 -14.99 -1.29
C GLU A 311 18.36 -14.34 -1.31
N LEU A 312 18.57 -13.30 -0.49
CA LEU A 312 19.88 -12.65 -0.38
C LEU A 312 20.93 -13.60 0.20
N LEU A 313 20.62 -14.29 1.31
CA LEU A 313 21.57 -15.21 1.95
C LEU A 313 21.90 -16.42 1.07
N VAL A 314 20.91 -16.96 0.35
CA VAL A 314 21.10 -18.06 -0.60
C VAL A 314 21.96 -17.61 -1.78
N GLY A 315 21.67 -16.46 -2.39
CA GLY A 315 22.45 -15.97 -3.52
C GLY A 315 23.87 -15.49 -3.14
N LEU A 316 24.09 -15.10 -1.88
CA LEU A 316 25.43 -14.87 -1.32
C LEU A 316 26.15 -16.16 -0.88
N GLN A 317 25.55 -17.33 -1.08
CA GLN A 317 26.09 -18.64 -0.68
C GLN A 317 26.36 -18.77 0.83
N LEU A 318 25.67 -17.97 1.65
CA LEU A 318 25.79 -17.99 3.11
C LEU A 318 24.81 -18.96 3.79
N LEU A 319 23.77 -19.39 3.08
CA LEU A 319 22.72 -20.26 3.59
C LEU A 319 22.21 -21.17 2.47
N THR A 320 21.95 -22.43 2.80
CA THR A 320 21.15 -23.34 1.97
C THR A 320 19.76 -23.49 2.60
N ALA A 321 18.72 -23.05 1.90
CA ALA A 321 17.35 -23.19 2.38
C ALA A 321 16.72 -24.46 1.84
N SER A 322 15.96 -25.18 2.67
CA SER A 322 15.18 -26.32 2.19
C SER A 322 14.03 -25.86 1.27
N PRO A 323 13.54 -26.72 0.36
CA PRO A 323 12.40 -26.39 -0.49
C PRO A 323 11.15 -26.00 0.31
N GLU A 324 10.90 -26.66 1.45
CA GLU A 324 9.73 -26.42 2.30
C GLU A 324 9.77 -25.01 2.91
N VAL A 325 10.95 -24.57 3.37
CA VAL A 325 11.15 -23.20 3.87
C VAL A 325 10.96 -22.19 2.74
N SER A 326 11.49 -22.48 1.56
CA SER A 326 11.35 -21.60 0.39
C SER A 326 9.89 -21.46 -0.04
N ASP A 327 9.16 -22.57 -0.14
CA ASP A 327 7.73 -22.60 -0.45
C ASP A 327 6.93 -21.80 0.60
N PHE A 328 7.19 -22.05 1.89
CA PHE A 328 6.51 -21.36 2.98
C PHE A 328 6.73 -19.85 2.95
N LEU A 329 7.99 -19.41 2.81
CA LEU A 329 8.32 -17.98 2.77
C LEU A 329 7.74 -17.28 1.53
N THR A 330 7.71 -17.99 0.40
CA THR A 330 7.08 -17.48 -0.84
C THR A 330 5.58 -17.26 -0.62
N TRP A 331 4.89 -18.26 -0.04
CA TRP A 331 3.45 -18.17 0.24
C TRP A 331 3.10 -17.16 1.35
N LEU A 332 4.00 -16.93 2.30
CA LEU A 332 3.88 -15.86 3.29
C LEU A 332 3.90 -14.48 2.61
N GLY A 333 4.71 -14.31 1.56
CA GLY A 333 4.71 -13.14 0.69
C GLY A 333 3.40 -12.98 -0.07
N TYR A 334 2.94 -14.04 -0.74
CA TYR A 334 1.66 -14.08 -1.46
C TYR A 334 0.45 -13.79 -0.59
N ALA A 335 0.46 -14.19 0.68
CA ALA A 335 -0.61 -13.88 1.62
C ALA A 335 -0.82 -12.36 1.81
N ASN A 336 0.19 -11.52 1.53
CA ASN A 336 0.03 -10.06 1.55
C ASN A 336 -1.04 -9.57 0.57
N SER A 337 -1.18 -10.21 -0.60
CA SER A 337 -2.20 -9.89 -1.60
C SER A 337 -3.63 -10.14 -1.11
N LEU A 338 -3.81 -10.98 -0.08
CA LEU A 338 -5.10 -11.16 0.61
C LEU A 338 -5.34 -10.08 1.68
N VAL A 339 -4.29 -9.67 2.38
CA VAL A 339 -4.36 -8.71 3.50
C VAL A 339 -4.79 -7.33 3.00
N ASN A 340 -4.34 -6.92 1.81
CA ASN A 340 -4.61 -5.60 1.23
C ASN A 340 -6.12 -5.26 1.16
N PRO A 341 -6.99 -6.06 0.48
CA PRO A 341 -8.44 -5.85 0.49
C PRO A 341 -9.06 -5.77 1.88
N LEU A 342 -8.66 -6.66 2.81
CA LEU A 342 -9.21 -6.71 4.17
C LEU A 342 -8.94 -5.41 4.92
N LEU A 343 -7.78 -4.82 4.73
CA LEU A 343 -7.43 -3.52 5.30
C LEU A 343 -8.27 -2.40 4.66
N TYR A 344 -8.51 -2.41 3.35
CA TYR A 344 -9.37 -1.40 2.72
C TYR A 344 -10.83 -1.48 3.19
N THR A 345 -11.39 -2.69 3.26
CA THR A 345 -12.80 -2.89 3.64
C THR A 345 -13.07 -2.67 5.12
N SER A 346 -12.09 -2.97 5.99
CA SER A 346 -12.27 -2.84 7.44
C SER A 346 -12.24 -1.38 7.91
N PHE A 347 -11.57 -0.51 7.16
CA PHE A 347 -11.29 0.83 7.64
C PHE A 347 -11.89 1.97 6.79
N ASN A 348 -12.38 1.69 5.60
CA ASN A 348 -13.06 2.69 4.78
C ASN A 348 -14.57 2.40 4.68
N GLU A 349 -15.36 3.20 5.40
CA GLU A 349 -16.83 3.09 5.42
C GLU A 349 -17.48 3.24 4.04
N ASP A 350 -16.86 3.99 3.12
CA ASP A 350 -17.35 4.10 1.75
C ASP A 350 -17.15 2.78 0.98
N PHE A 351 -16.01 2.09 1.18
CA PHE A 351 -15.78 0.76 0.63
C PHE A 351 -16.70 -0.28 1.26
N LYS A 352 -16.87 -0.25 2.59
CA LYS A 352 -17.80 -1.15 3.30
C LYS A 352 -19.24 -0.99 2.81
N SER A 353 -19.67 0.24 2.57
CA SER A 353 -21.00 0.54 2.01
C SER A 353 -21.14 0.06 0.57
N ALA A 354 -20.12 0.27 -0.26
CA ALA A 354 -20.10 -0.22 -1.64
C ALA A 354 -20.13 -1.75 -1.70
N PHE A 355 -19.35 -2.43 -0.84
CA PHE A 355 -19.32 -3.89 -0.76
C PHE A 355 -20.67 -4.46 -0.34
N LYS A 356 -21.32 -3.88 0.68
CA LYS A 356 -22.68 -4.26 1.10
C LYS A 356 -23.70 -4.11 -0.04
N LYS A 357 -23.60 -3.05 -0.84
CA LYS A 357 -24.47 -2.87 -2.01
C LYS A 357 -24.21 -3.93 -3.08
N LEU A 358 -22.94 -4.23 -3.35
CA LEU A 358 -22.54 -5.22 -4.35
C LEU A 358 -23.02 -6.64 -4.00
N VAL A 359 -23.00 -7.00 -2.71
CA VAL A 359 -23.56 -8.26 -2.21
C VAL A 359 -25.08 -8.27 -2.32
N ARG A 360 -25.77 -7.19 -1.88
CA ARG A 360 -27.25 -7.12 -1.91
C ARG A 360 -27.85 -7.03 -3.31
N SER A 361 -27.17 -6.37 -4.26
CA SER A 361 -27.61 -6.32 -5.66
C SER A 361 -27.52 -7.68 -6.35
N LYS A 362 -26.64 -8.58 -5.90
CA LYS A 362 -26.60 -9.98 -6.34
C LYS A 362 -27.72 -10.85 -5.76
N GLU A 363 -28.40 -10.44 -4.70
CA GLU A 363 -29.54 -11.17 -4.12
C GLU A 363 -30.88 -10.83 -4.81
N HIS A 364 -30.93 -9.76 -5.62
CA HIS A 364 -32.15 -9.27 -6.29
C HIS A 364 -32.15 -9.46 -7.82
N SER A 365 -31.15 -10.16 -8.37
CA SER A 365 -31.08 -10.62 -9.77
C SER A 365 -30.89 -12.12 -9.75
#